data_AF-A0A7C3E6Q3-F1
#
_entry.id   AF-A0A7C3E6Q3-F1
#
_cell.length_a   1.000
_cell.length_b   1.000
_cell.length_c   1.000
_cell.angle_alpha   90.00
_cell.angle_beta   90.00
_cell.angle_gamma   90.00
#
_symmetry.space_group_name_H-M   'P 1'
#
loop_
_entity.id
_entity.type
_entity.pdbx_description
1 polymer ?
#
loop_
_entity_poly.entity_id
_entity_poly.type
_entity_poly.pdbx_seq_one_letter_code
_entity_poly.pdbx_strand_id
1 'polypeptide(L)'
;MTALQTGILFALAGCLASCANVVPLEGGAKDETPPVLQYSSPPDRQLGFSSDKIVFEFDEYIQLKNASQKLLVSPPLQQMPELKERNKTLTVEFKSELEPNTTYTLNFADGIADLNEGNAIPDFTYTFSTGTYIDSLQVAGKIIQTYTLEPGKDMSVFLYDKQGDSLPYTSPPFYVTRTDASGAFRFRSIKNGSYTIAAVSDKNNNYRYDPPEENIAFLSENIVPFVQTVPDTS
;
A
#
# COMPACT_ATOMS: atom_id res chain seq x y z
N MET A 1 15.80 27.48 -77.24
CA MET A 1 15.10 26.41 -76.48
C MET A 1 15.92 25.84 -75.32
N THR A 2 17.08 26.41 -74.95
CA THR A 2 17.96 25.89 -73.88
C THR A 2 17.86 26.65 -72.55
N ALA A 3 17.38 27.90 -72.56
CA ALA A 3 17.22 28.73 -71.35
C ALA A 3 15.93 28.43 -70.55
N LEU A 4 14.87 27.95 -71.23
CA LEU A 4 13.59 27.62 -70.58
C LEU A 4 13.65 26.26 -69.85
N GLN A 5 14.44 25.31 -70.37
CA GLN A 5 14.63 23.98 -69.74
C GLN A 5 15.52 24.04 -68.49
N THR A 6 16.51 24.95 -68.45
CA THR A 6 17.37 25.16 -67.27
C THR A 6 16.65 25.86 -66.13
N GLY A 7 15.71 26.78 -66.42
CA GLY A 7 14.87 27.41 -65.40
C GLY A 7 13.89 26.44 -64.72
N ILE A 8 13.33 25.49 -65.47
CA ILE A 8 12.40 24.48 -64.93
C ILE A 8 13.15 23.45 -64.06
N LEU A 9 14.38 23.08 -64.42
CA LEU A 9 15.21 22.18 -63.61
C LEU A 9 15.62 22.80 -62.26
N PHE A 10 15.85 24.12 -62.23
CA PHE A 10 16.19 24.84 -60.99
C PHE A 10 14.96 25.06 -60.09
N ALA A 11 13.78 25.27 -60.67
CA ALA A 11 12.52 25.40 -59.93
C ALA A 11 12.07 24.06 -59.29
N LEU A 12 12.35 22.92 -59.93
CA LEU A 12 12.00 21.60 -59.40
C LEU A 12 12.94 21.15 -58.25
N ALA A 13 14.20 21.64 -58.26
CA ALA A 13 15.17 21.35 -57.20
C ALA A 13 14.89 22.12 -55.88
N GLY A 14 14.15 23.24 -55.94
CA GLY A 14 13.81 24.05 -54.76
C GLY A 14 12.70 23.47 -53.86
N CYS A 15 11.87 22.55 -54.37
CA CYS A 15 10.73 22.00 -53.63
C CYS A 15 11.06 20.82 -52.71
N LEU A 16 12.30 20.29 -52.73
CA LEU A 16 12.72 19.17 -51.88
C LEU A 16 13.39 19.64 -50.57
N ALA A 17 13.51 20.95 -50.34
CA ALA A 17 14.12 21.54 -49.14
C ALA A 17 13.11 21.88 -48.03
N SER A 18 11.87 21.39 -48.11
CA SER A 18 10.93 21.48 -46.99
C SER A 18 11.16 20.31 -46.03
N CYS A 19 12.27 20.34 -45.30
CA CYS A 19 12.46 19.50 -44.12
C CYS A 19 11.41 19.88 -43.08
N ALA A 20 10.34 19.08 -42.96
CA ALA A 20 9.45 19.14 -41.82
C ALA A 20 10.28 18.79 -40.58
N ASN A 21 10.47 19.77 -39.69
CA ASN A 21 11.15 19.56 -38.43
C ASN A 21 10.25 18.64 -37.58
N VAL A 22 10.66 17.38 -37.41
CA VAL A 22 9.95 16.43 -36.55
C VAL A 22 10.31 16.82 -35.12
N VAL A 23 9.59 17.80 -34.58
CA VAL A 23 9.62 18.07 -33.15
C VAL A 23 8.89 16.91 -32.48
N PRO A 24 9.49 16.21 -31.50
CA PRO A 24 8.76 15.22 -30.73
C PRO A 24 7.51 15.91 -30.16
N LEU A 25 6.37 15.24 -30.25
CA LEU A 25 5.18 15.71 -29.54
C LEU A 25 5.57 15.76 -28.06
N GLU A 26 5.67 16.97 -27.50
CA GLU A 26 5.74 17.11 -26.06
C GLU A 26 4.43 16.54 -25.52
N GLY A 27 4.54 15.49 -24.72
CA GLY A 27 3.40 14.90 -24.05
C GLY A 27 2.70 15.93 -23.15
N GLY A 28 1.50 15.59 -22.71
CA GLY A 28 0.84 16.35 -21.65
C GLY A 28 1.70 16.38 -20.37
N ALA A 29 1.28 17.19 -19.40
CA ALA A 29 1.88 17.14 -18.07
C ALA A 29 1.88 15.70 -17.54
N LYS A 30 2.97 15.32 -16.86
CA LYS A 30 3.09 14.02 -16.22
C LYS A 30 1.96 13.83 -15.21
N ASP A 31 1.38 12.64 -15.17
CA ASP A 31 0.42 12.26 -14.13
C ASP A 31 1.15 11.91 -12.83
N GLU A 32 0.70 12.49 -11.72
CA GLU A 32 1.25 12.29 -10.38
C GLU A 32 0.24 11.66 -9.42
N THR A 33 -0.98 11.36 -9.91
CA THR A 33 -2.05 10.79 -9.08
C THR A 33 -2.04 9.26 -9.12
N PRO A 34 -2.27 8.60 -7.97
CA PRO A 34 -2.44 7.14 -7.91
C PRO A 34 -3.86 6.72 -8.30
N PRO A 35 -4.06 5.44 -8.65
CA PRO A 35 -5.38 4.92 -9.02
C PRO A 35 -6.36 4.98 -7.85
N VAL A 36 -7.62 5.29 -8.15
CA VAL A 36 -8.69 5.43 -7.14
C VAL A 36 -9.60 4.21 -7.18
N LEU A 37 -9.78 3.58 -6.02
CA LEU A 37 -10.75 2.49 -5.87
C LEU A 37 -12.18 3.01 -6.09
N GLN A 38 -12.86 2.49 -7.10
CA GLN A 38 -14.26 2.81 -7.41
C GLN A 38 -15.22 1.84 -6.73
N TYR A 39 -14.84 0.57 -6.68
CA TYR A 39 -15.72 -0.50 -6.19
C TYR A 39 -14.92 -1.65 -5.59
N SER A 40 -15.46 -2.27 -4.53
CA SER A 40 -15.00 -3.56 -4.03
C SER A 40 -16.16 -4.52 -3.82
N SER A 41 -15.93 -5.80 -4.14
CA SER A 41 -16.87 -6.88 -3.88
C SER A 41 -16.15 -8.04 -3.18
N PRO A 42 -16.53 -8.38 -1.94
CA PRO A 42 -17.47 -7.65 -1.06
C PRO A 42 -17.02 -6.21 -0.72
N PRO A 43 -17.93 -5.35 -0.18
CA PRO A 43 -17.56 -4.00 0.23
C PRO A 43 -16.60 -4.02 1.43
N ASP A 44 -15.79 -2.97 1.58
CA ASP A 44 -14.97 -2.79 2.78
C ASP A 44 -15.85 -2.81 4.04
N ARG A 45 -15.31 -3.39 5.11
CA ARG A 45 -15.98 -3.63 6.38
C ARG A 45 -17.17 -4.61 6.30
N GLN A 46 -17.21 -5.49 5.30
CA GLN A 46 -18.20 -6.57 5.22
C GLN A 46 -18.19 -7.46 6.48
N LEU A 47 -19.39 -7.79 6.98
CA LEU A 47 -19.61 -8.79 8.03
C LEU A 47 -20.10 -10.11 7.43
N GLY A 48 -19.89 -11.23 8.12
CA GLY A 48 -20.28 -12.55 7.65
C GLY A 48 -19.67 -12.90 6.30
N PHE A 49 -18.42 -12.49 6.06
CA PHE A 49 -17.71 -12.78 4.83
C PHE A 49 -17.59 -14.29 4.63
N SER A 50 -18.10 -14.77 3.49
CA SER A 50 -18.14 -16.18 3.13
C SER A 50 -17.69 -16.46 1.69
N SER A 51 -17.10 -15.47 1.03
CA SER A 51 -16.58 -15.63 -0.33
C SER A 51 -15.15 -16.17 -0.29
N ASP A 52 -14.69 -16.75 -1.39
CA ASP A 52 -13.30 -17.17 -1.59
C ASP A 52 -12.45 -16.09 -2.28
N LYS A 53 -13.07 -14.94 -2.65
CA LYS A 53 -12.37 -13.86 -3.33
C LYS A 53 -12.86 -12.48 -2.94
N ILE A 54 -11.98 -11.50 -3.16
CA ILE A 54 -12.31 -10.07 -3.14
C ILE A 54 -11.91 -9.49 -4.50
N VAL A 55 -12.79 -8.69 -5.09
CA VAL A 55 -12.54 -7.99 -6.35
C VAL A 55 -12.51 -6.49 -6.08
N PHE A 56 -11.45 -5.82 -6.50
CA PHE A 56 -11.29 -4.37 -6.47
C PHE A 56 -11.30 -3.84 -7.90
N GLU A 57 -12.07 -2.79 -8.16
CA GLU A 57 -12.12 -2.10 -9.46
C GLU A 57 -11.71 -0.63 -9.27
N PHE A 58 -10.77 -0.19 -10.09
CA PHE A 58 -10.17 1.15 -10.06
C PHE A 58 -10.63 1.98 -11.27
N ASP A 59 -10.43 3.29 -11.21
CA ASP A 59 -10.76 4.22 -12.29
C ASP A 59 -9.79 4.18 -13.48
N GLU A 60 -8.59 3.64 -13.29
CA GLU A 60 -7.56 3.49 -14.32
C GLU A 60 -6.89 2.11 -14.34
N TYR A 61 -6.02 1.88 -15.32
CA TYR A 61 -5.29 0.64 -15.47
C TYR A 61 -4.23 0.52 -14.36
N ILE A 62 -4.18 -0.65 -13.71
CA ILE A 62 -3.26 -0.89 -12.61
C ILE A 62 -2.17 -1.90 -12.98
N GLN A 63 -1.09 -1.89 -12.20
CA GLN A 63 -0.06 -2.91 -12.15
C GLN A 63 0.29 -3.25 -10.70
N LEU A 64 0.75 -4.49 -10.48
CA LEU A 64 1.21 -4.96 -9.17
C LEU A 64 2.73 -4.84 -9.04
N LYS A 65 3.19 -4.04 -8.07
CA LYS A 65 4.62 -3.80 -7.79
C LYS A 65 5.06 -4.63 -6.58
N ASN A 66 5.47 -5.88 -6.82
CA ASN A 66 5.84 -6.82 -5.74
C ASN A 66 4.71 -6.99 -4.70
N ALA A 67 3.45 -6.82 -5.11
CA ALA A 67 2.30 -6.81 -4.22
C ALA A 67 2.19 -8.10 -3.40
N SER A 68 2.52 -9.25 -3.99
CA SER A 68 2.48 -10.53 -3.27
C SER A 68 3.51 -10.63 -2.15
N GLN A 69 4.70 -10.01 -2.30
CA GLN A 69 5.69 -9.94 -1.21
C GLN A 69 5.31 -8.88 -0.16
N LYS A 70 4.68 -7.80 -0.60
CA LYS A 70 4.25 -6.68 0.26
C LYS A 70 2.89 -6.90 0.93
N LEU A 71 2.12 -7.90 0.53
CA LEU A 71 0.82 -8.15 1.11
C LEU A 71 0.99 -8.72 2.52
N LEU A 72 0.48 -7.96 3.49
CA LEU A 72 0.30 -8.43 4.86
C LEU A 72 -1.18 -8.74 5.10
N VAL A 73 -1.45 -9.89 5.71
CA VAL A 73 -2.79 -10.28 6.13
C VAL A 73 -2.81 -10.47 7.64
N SER A 74 -3.75 -9.81 8.31
CA SER A 74 -3.89 -9.77 9.76
C SER A 74 -5.28 -10.26 10.17
N PRO A 75 -5.44 -11.38 10.90
CA PRO A 75 -4.39 -12.31 11.31
C PRO A 75 -3.73 -13.02 10.11
N PRO A 76 -2.51 -13.55 10.28
CA PRO A 76 -1.83 -14.33 9.25
C PRO A 76 -2.64 -15.54 8.80
N LEU A 77 -2.63 -15.79 7.50
CA LEU A 77 -3.26 -16.97 6.88
C LEU A 77 -2.30 -18.14 6.83
N GLN A 78 -2.85 -19.37 6.80
CA GLN A 78 -2.07 -20.57 6.56
C GLN A 78 -1.43 -20.55 5.16
N GLN A 79 -2.15 -20.03 4.18
CA GLN A 79 -1.66 -19.81 2.82
C GLN A 79 -2.04 -18.41 2.36
N MET A 80 -1.04 -17.66 1.88
CA MET A 80 -1.27 -16.33 1.31
C MET A 80 -2.19 -16.41 0.08
N PRO A 81 -3.07 -15.41 -0.12
CA PRO A 81 -3.97 -15.40 -1.25
C PRO A 81 -3.19 -15.16 -2.55
N GLU A 82 -3.76 -15.62 -3.66
CA GLU A 82 -3.26 -15.32 -4.99
C GLU A 82 -3.79 -13.95 -5.44
N LEU A 83 -2.90 -13.10 -5.96
CA LEU A 83 -3.24 -11.81 -6.53
C LEU A 83 -3.26 -11.92 -8.05
N LYS A 84 -4.35 -11.48 -8.67
CA LYS A 84 -4.51 -11.45 -10.13
C LYS A 84 -4.96 -10.06 -10.56
N GLU A 85 -4.13 -9.38 -11.33
CA GLU A 85 -4.52 -8.13 -11.97
C GLU A 85 -4.99 -8.35 -13.40
N ARG A 86 -6.01 -7.59 -13.81
CA ARG A 86 -6.41 -7.49 -15.22
C ARG A 86 -7.04 -6.13 -15.47
N ASN A 87 -6.42 -5.35 -16.36
CA ASN A 87 -6.86 -3.99 -16.68
C ASN A 87 -6.95 -3.10 -15.43
N LYS A 88 -8.17 -2.73 -15.03
CA LYS A 88 -8.47 -1.89 -13.87
C LYS A 88 -8.89 -2.68 -12.64
N THR A 89 -8.68 -4.00 -12.65
CA THR A 89 -9.23 -4.91 -11.65
C THR A 89 -8.12 -5.68 -10.95
N LEU A 90 -8.16 -5.72 -9.62
CA LEU A 90 -7.39 -6.64 -8.80
C LEU A 90 -8.34 -7.67 -8.19
N THR A 91 -8.06 -8.95 -8.39
CA THR A 91 -8.74 -10.06 -7.69
C THR A 91 -7.78 -10.67 -6.68
N VAL A 92 -8.23 -10.79 -5.44
CA VAL A 92 -7.58 -11.53 -4.36
C VAL A 92 -8.32 -12.84 -4.18
N GLU A 93 -7.66 -13.97 -4.37
CA GLU A 93 -8.25 -15.30 -4.20
C GLU A 93 -7.65 -16.02 -2.99
N PHE A 94 -8.46 -16.29 -1.98
CA PHE A 94 -8.06 -17.05 -0.80
C PHE A 94 -7.89 -18.52 -1.16
N LYS A 95 -6.74 -19.09 -0.79
CA LYS A 95 -6.41 -20.51 -1.04
C LYS A 95 -6.53 -21.39 0.20
N SER A 96 -6.67 -20.77 1.37
CA SER A 96 -6.92 -21.43 2.64
C SER A 96 -8.25 -20.97 3.22
N GLU A 97 -8.83 -21.80 4.09
CA GLU A 97 -10.04 -21.46 4.81
C GLU A 97 -9.76 -20.31 5.80
N LEU A 98 -10.73 -19.41 5.92
CA LEU A 98 -10.67 -18.30 6.87
C LEU A 98 -11.24 -18.74 8.22
N GLU A 99 -10.59 -18.33 9.29
CA GLU A 99 -11.04 -18.66 10.65
C GLU A 99 -12.42 -18.02 10.91
N PRO A 100 -13.36 -18.74 11.55
CA PRO A 100 -14.66 -18.20 11.88
C PRO A 100 -14.56 -17.07 12.91
N ASN A 101 -15.52 -16.15 12.91
CA ASN A 101 -15.61 -15.03 13.87
C ASN A 101 -14.34 -14.18 13.98
N THR A 102 -13.68 -13.93 12.85
CA THR A 102 -12.37 -13.29 12.82
C THR A 102 -12.38 -12.08 11.89
N THR A 103 -11.86 -10.96 12.40
CA THR A 103 -11.59 -9.75 11.61
C THR A 103 -10.30 -9.92 10.84
N TYR A 104 -10.36 -9.80 9.52
CA TYR A 104 -9.21 -9.81 8.64
C TYR A 104 -8.94 -8.40 8.09
N THR A 105 -7.68 -8.01 8.05
CA THR A 105 -7.20 -6.81 7.35
C THR A 105 -6.12 -7.21 6.35
N LEU A 106 -6.29 -6.81 5.11
CA LEU A 106 -5.31 -6.93 4.04
C LEU A 106 -4.64 -5.58 3.88
N ASN A 107 -3.32 -5.52 4.00
CA ASN A 107 -2.51 -4.32 3.76
C ASN A 107 -1.57 -4.60 2.59
N PHE A 108 -1.75 -3.85 1.51
CA PHE A 108 -0.96 -3.98 0.28
C PHE A 108 0.26 -3.05 0.24
N ALA A 109 0.48 -2.24 1.28
CA ALA A 109 1.42 -1.12 1.29
C ALA A 109 1.27 -0.28 0.01
N ASP A 110 2.38 -0.07 -0.70
CA ASP A 110 2.51 0.59 -2.00
C ASP A 110 2.52 -0.41 -3.18
N GLY A 111 1.92 -1.59 -3.00
CA GLY A 111 1.97 -2.70 -3.96
C GLY A 111 1.08 -2.54 -5.20
N ILE A 112 0.13 -1.60 -5.19
CA ILE A 112 -0.79 -1.33 -6.30
C ILE A 112 -0.48 0.05 -6.86
N ALA A 113 -0.23 0.15 -8.16
CA ALA A 113 0.10 1.41 -8.83
C ALA A 113 -0.61 1.53 -10.18
N ASP A 114 -0.70 2.75 -10.73
CA ASP A 114 -1.16 2.92 -12.11
C ASP A 114 -0.15 2.30 -13.09
N LEU A 115 -0.63 1.93 -14.27
CA LEU A 115 0.18 1.26 -15.30
C LEU A 115 1.17 2.21 -16.01
N ASN A 116 0.85 3.50 -16.12
CA ASN A 116 1.57 4.43 -17.01
C ASN A 116 2.78 5.07 -16.32
N GLU A 117 2.57 5.75 -15.20
CA GLU A 117 3.58 6.51 -14.45
C GLU A 117 4.03 5.77 -13.18
N GLY A 118 3.25 4.78 -12.73
CA GLY A 118 3.60 3.93 -11.59
C GLY A 118 3.45 4.62 -10.23
N ASN A 119 2.58 5.61 -10.13
CA ASN A 119 2.09 6.22 -8.90
C ASN A 119 1.37 5.13 -8.08
N ALA A 120 1.98 4.76 -6.96
CA ALA A 120 1.44 3.74 -6.07
C ALA A 120 0.38 4.31 -5.13
N ILE A 121 -0.65 3.53 -4.82
CA ILE A 121 -1.58 3.84 -3.74
C ILE A 121 -0.83 3.63 -2.41
N PRO A 122 -0.62 4.66 -1.59
CA PRO A 122 0.05 4.50 -0.31
C PRO A 122 -0.86 3.77 0.69
N ASP A 123 -0.30 2.79 1.40
CA ASP A 123 -0.94 2.06 2.50
C ASP A 123 -2.37 1.58 2.20
N PHE A 124 -2.59 0.96 1.04
CA PHE A 124 -3.91 0.46 0.66
C PHE A 124 -4.35 -0.69 1.58
N THR A 125 -5.42 -0.48 2.35
CA THR A 125 -5.98 -1.46 3.29
C THR A 125 -7.43 -1.82 3.01
N TYR A 126 -7.79 -3.08 3.23
CA TYR A 126 -9.16 -3.58 3.18
C TYR A 126 -9.44 -4.47 4.40
N THR A 127 -10.55 -4.23 5.11
CA THR A 127 -10.92 -4.97 6.32
C THR A 127 -12.27 -5.64 6.16
N PHE A 128 -12.42 -6.87 6.65
CA PHE A 128 -13.70 -7.58 6.71
C PHE A 128 -13.74 -8.50 7.92
N SER A 129 -14.89 -9.12 8.19
CA SER A 129 -15.03 -10.14 9.23
C SER A 129 -15.83 -11.34 8.74
N THR A 130 -15.35 -12.55 9.07
CA THR A 130 -16.13 -13.79 8.91
C THR A 130 -17.23 -13.93 9.97
N GLY A 131 -17.20 -13.09 11.01
CA GLY A 131 -18.19 -13.05 12.09
C GLY A 131 -19.24 -11.95 11.93
N THR A 132 -19.97 -11.71 13.01
CA THR A 132 -21.05 -10.71 13.10
C THR A 132 -20.57 -9.32 13.53
N TYR A 133 -19.28 -9.14 13.77
CA TYR A 133 -18.69 -7.86 14.16
C TYR A 133 -17.27 -7.71 13.59
N ILE A 134 -16.80 -6.48 13.51
CA ILE A 134 -15.39 -6.15 13.28
C ILE A 134 -14.81 -5.71 14.61
N ASP A 135 -13.63 -6.26 14.94
CA ASP A 135 -12.84 -5.83 16.09
C ASP A 135 -12.70 -4.31 16.07
N SER A 136 -12.71 -3.67 17.23
CA SER A 136 -12.84 -2.20 17.31
C SER A 136 -11.74 -1.53 18.12
N LEU A 137 -10.86 -2.29 18.77
CA LEU A 137 -9.78 -1.71 19.55
C LEU A 137 -8.78 -1.01 18.63
N GLN A 138 -8.09 -0.04 19.20
CA GLN A 138 -7.12 0.80 18.50
C GLN A 138 -5.88 0.92 19.36
N VAL A 139 -4.73 0.99 18.69
CA VAL A 139 -3.45 1.36 19.30
C VAL A 139 -2.96 2.57 18.53
N ALA A 140 -2.67 3.66 19.21
CA ALA A 140 -2.17 4.87 18.58
C ALA A 140 -1.02 5.45 19.41
N GLY A 141 -0.14 6.18 18.74
CA GLY A 141 1.01 6.79 19.39
C GLY A 141 1.72 7.76 18.46
N LYS A 142 2.87 8.24 18.93
CA LYS A 142 3.72 9.16 18.18
C LYS A 142 5.18 8.73 18.31
N ILE A 143 5.92 8.79 17.21
CA ILE A 143 7.35 8.50 17.16
C ILE A 143 8.12 9.80 17.00
N ILE A 144 9.15 9.95 17.83
CA ILE A 144 10.07 11.08 17.81
C ILE A 144 11.48 10.51 17.73
N GLN A 145 12.29 11.02 16.81
CA GLN A 145 13.68 10.62 16.65
C GLN A 145 14.50 11.13 17.83
N THR A 146 15.28 10.26 18.46
CA THR A 146 16.00 10.58 19.71
C THR A 146 17.10 11.62 19.54
N TYR A 147 17.79 11.63 18.38
CA TYR A 147 18.90 12.54 18.13
C TYR A 147 18.45 13.93 17.66
N THR A 148 17.44 14.00 16.78
CA THR A 148 17.00 15.26 16.18
C THR A 148 15.79 15.88 16.89
N LEU A 149 15.07 15.09 17.69
CA LEU A 149 13.77 15.44 18.29
C LEU A 149 12.68 15.78 17.25
N GLU A 150 12.92 15.41 15.99
CA GLU A 150 11.94 15.57 14.91
C GLU A 150 10.96 14.38 14.90
N PRO A 151 9.77 14.56 14.30
CA PRO A 151 8.89 13.46 13.97
C PRO A 151 9.61 12.30 13.28
N GLY A 152 9.38 11.07 13.74
CA GLY A 152 9.71 9.87 12.99
C GLY A 152 8.70 9.68 11.87
N LYS A 153 8.84 10.45 10.79
CA LYS A 153 7.94 10.40 9.62
C LYS A 153 8.20 9.12 8.81
N ASP A 154 7.14 8.59 8.20
CA ASP A 154 7.20 7.48 7.24
C ASP A 154 7.82 6.18 7.79
N MET A 155 7.76 5.99 9.11
CA MET A 155 8.18 4.75 9.77
C MET A 155 7.06 3.71 9.73
N SER A 156 7.42 2.48 9.40
CA SER A 156 6.54 1.32 9.55
C SER A 156 6.47 0.93 11.01
N VAL A 157 5.27 0.79 11.55
CA VAL A 157 5.00 0.41 12.94
C VAL A 157 4.39 -0.98 12.95
N PHE A 158 4.91 -1.84 13.81
CA PHE A 158 4.65 -3.27 13.87
C PHE A 158 4.04 -3.63 15.23
N LEU A 159 2.96 -4.41 15.22
CA LEU A 159 2.49 -5.14 16.40
C LEU A 159 2.70 -6.63 16.17
N TYR A 160 3.29 -7.30 17.16
CA TYR A 160 3.46 -8.74 17.20
C TYR A 160 2.55 -9.34 18.26
N ASP A 161 1.86 -10.44 17.96
CA ASP A 161 1.07 -11.23 18.91
C ASP A 161 1.93 -12.18 19.76
N LYS A 162 3.25 -12.03 19.68
CA LYS A 162 4.28 -12.79 20.39
C LYS A 162 5.17 -11.83 21.17
N GLN A 163 5.93 -12.39 22.10
CA GLN A 163 6.92 -11.66 22.88
C GLN A 163 8.34 -12.05 22.44
N GLY A 164 9.25 -11.08 22.42
CA GLY A 164 10.67 -11.31 22.15
C GLY A 164 11.34 -10.17 21.40
N ASP A 165 12.57 -9.86 21.79
CA ASP A 165 13.30 -8.71 21.26
C ASP A 165 13.79 -8.90 19.81
N SER A 166 13.91 -10.15 19.37
CA SER A 166 14.35 -10.52 18.02
C SER A 166 13.21 -10.60 16.99
N LEU A 167 11.96 -10.31 17.38
CA LEU A 167 10.80 -10.38 16.49
C LEU A 167 10.95 -9.51 15.24
N PRO A 168 11.42 -8.25 15.31
CA PRO A 168 11.62 -7.41 14.12
C PRO A 168 12.57 -7.99 13.07
N TYR A 169 13.43 -8.94 13.43
CA TYR A 169 14.37 -9.59 12.50
C TYR A 169 13.86 -10.92 11.94
N THR A 170 13.01 -11.60 12.70
CA THR A 170 12.77 -13.05 12.55
C THR A 170 11.33 -13.41 12.21
N SER A 171 10.39 -12.53 12.51
CA SER A 171 8.96 -12.82 12.39
C SER A 171 8.26 -11.73 11.59
N PRO A 172 7.31 -12.08 10.71
CA PRO A 172 6.41 -11.09 10.13
C PRO A 172 5.55 -10.46 11.24
N PRO A 173 5.26 -9.16 11.17
CA PRO A 173 4.36 -8.52 12.12
C PRO A 173 2.93 -9.02 11.97
N PHE A 174 2.18 -9.01 13.07
CA PHE A 174 0.78 -9.38 13.07
C PHE A 174 -0.11 -8.24 12.56
N TYR A 175 0.21 -6.99 12.90
CA TYR A 175 -0.39 -5.79 12.31
C TYR A 175 0.70 -4.81 11.88
N VAL A 176 0.43 -4.06 10.79
CA VAL A 176 1.31 -2.99 10.30
C VAL A 176 0.50 -1.72 10.06
N THR A 177 1.10 -0.58 10.40
CA THR A 177 0.66 0.75 9.98
C THR A 177 1.88 1.64 9.73
N ARG A 178 1.68 2.86 9.26
CA ARG A 178 2.76 3.82 8.99
C ARG A 178 2.52 5.13 9.74
N THR A 179 3.60 5.78 10.15
CA THR A 179 3.50 7.12 10.76
C THR A 179 3.28 8.19 9.71
N ASP A 180 2.44 9.18 10.02
CA ASP A 180 2.27 10.37 9.20
C ASP A 180 3.45 11.36 9.28
N ALA A 181 3.32 12.52 8.62
CA ALA A 181 4.35 13.57 8.65
C ALA A 181 4.61 14.16 10.05
N SER A 182 3.67 14.01 10.98
CA SER A 182 3.83 14.41 12.38
C SER A 182 4.45 13.30 13.24
N GLY A 183 4.70 12.12 12.67
CA GLY A 183 5.19 10.94 13.38
C GLY A 183 4.08 10.18 14.12
N ALA A 184 2.81 10.54 13.92
CA ALA A 184 1.69 9.87 14.57
C ALA A 184 1.30 8.61 13.80
N PHE A 185 0.95 7.54 14.50
CA PHE A 185 0.45 6.30 13.91
C PHE A 185 -0.82 5.83 14.61
N ARG A 186 -1.59 4.99 13.92
CA ARG A 186 -2.78 4.39 14.49
C ARG A 186 -3.13 3.07 13.80
N PHE A 187 -3.18 2.02 14.61
CA PHE A 187 -3.81 0.77 14.30
C PHE A 187 -5.31 0.84 14.56
N ARG A 188 -6.08 0.21 13.68
CA ARG A 188 -7.53 0.07 13.80
C ARG A 188 -7.91 -1.39 13.67
N SER A 189 -9.11 -1.70 14.13
CA SER A 189 -9.68 -3.05 14.02
C SER A 189 -8.83 -4.12 14.72
N ILE A 190 -8.27 -3.76 15.88
CA ILE A 190 -7.37 -4.61 16.63
C ILE A 190 -8.18 -5.53 17.53
N LYS A 191 -7.86 -6.82 17.46
CA LYS A 191 -8.41 -7.83 18.35
C LYS A 191 -7.90 -7.59 19.77
N ASN A 192 -8.70 -7.97 20.78
CA ASN A 192 -8.21 -7.97 22.16
C ASN A 192 -7.00 -8.90 22.31
N GLY A 193 -5.93 -8.41 22.93
CA GLY A 193 -4.67 -9.13 23.05
C GLY A 193 -3.56 -8.32 23.72
N SER A 194 -2.41 -8.95 23.86
CA SER A 194 -1.16 -8.33 24.33
C SER A 194 -0.17 -8.35 23.18
N TYR A 195 0.43 -7.19 22.87
CA TYR A 195 1.27 -7.03 21.69
C TYR A 195 2.63 -6.44 22.03
N THR A 196 3.70 -6.99 21.46
CA THR A 196 4.99 -6.30 21.41
C THR A 196 4.97 -5.30 20.24
N ILE A 197 5.47 -4.08 20.47
CA ILE A 197 5.49 -3.01 19.46
C ILE A 197 6.91 -2.63 19.08
N ALA A 198 7.14 -2.49 17.78
CA ALA A 198 8.38 -1.93 17.22
C ALA A 198 8.03 -1.00 16.06
N ALA A 199 8.97 -0.13 15.69
CA ALA A 199 8.89 0.70 14.51
C ALA A 199 10.23 0.74 13.81
N VAL A 200 10.21 0.69 12.49
CA VAL A 200 11.39 0.61 11.64
C VAL A 200 11.27 1.64 10.53
N SER A 201 12.38 2.30 10.18
CA SER A 201 12.46 3.04 8.91
C SER A 201 12.63 2.04 7.75
N ASP A 202 11.60 1.23 7.52
CA ASP A 202 11.57 0.12 6.56
C ASP A 202 11.65 0.68 5.13
N LYS A 203 12.86 0.71 4.58
CA LYS A 203 13.14 1.38 3.30
C LYS A 203 12.74 0.52 2.11
N ASN A 204 12.69 -0.79 2.29
CA ASN A 204 12.43 -1.76 1.24
C ASN A 204 10.99 -2.33 1.31
N ASN A 205 10.20 -1.92 2.30
CA ASN A 205 8.82 -2.36 2.58
C ASN A 205 8.73 -3.90 2.71
N ASN A 206 9.71 -4.52 3.36
CA ASN A 206 9.73 -5.97 3.60
C ASN A 206 9.21 -6.36 5.00
N TYR A 207 8.77 -5.38 5.79
CA TYR A 207 8.26 -5.54 7.15
C TYR A 207 9.24 -6.19 8.13
N ARG A 208 10.52 -5.97 7.90
CA ARG A 208 11.61 -6.46 8.73
C ARG A 208 12.52 -5.30 9.08
N TYR A 209 13.28 -5.48 10.15
CA TYR A 209 14.40 -4.61 10.45
C TYR A 209 15.67 -5.11 9.78
N ASP A 210 16.23 -4.29 8.88
CA ASP A 210 17.47 -4.56 8.15
C ASP A 210 18.57 -3.54 8.51
N PRO A 211 19.40 -3.82 9.53
CA PRO A 211 20.56 -3.00 9.85
C PRO A 211 21.69 -3.15 8.82
N PRO A 212 22.56 -2.15 8.65
CA PRO A 212 22.65 -0.90 9.44
C PRO A 212 21.87 0.28 8.81
N GLU A 213 21.19 0.07 7.69
CA GLU A 213 20.63 1.16 6.89
C GLU A 213 19.31 1.71 7.45
N GLU A 214 18.66 0.95 8.32
CA GLU A 214 17.39 1.29 8.94
C GLU A 214 17.56 1.67 10.41
N ASN A 215 16.66 2.51 10.91
CA ASN A 215 16.52 2.85 12.32
C ASN A 215 15.40 2.03 12.93
N ILE A 216 15.51 1.73 14.23
CA ILE A 216 14.49 1.02 15.00
C ILE A 216 14.10 1.80 16.26
N ALA A 217 12.83 1.70 16.64
CA ALA A 217 12.29 2.08 17.94
C ALA A 217 11.43 0.93 18.48
N PHE A 218 11.39 0.74 19.81
CA PHE A 218 10.58 -0.31 20.44
C PHE A 218 10.23 0.10 21.87
N LEU A 219 9.21 -0.54 22.44
CA LEU A 219 8.90 -0.44 23.87
C LEU A 219 9.28 -1.75 24.56
N SER A 220 9.77 -1.64 25.80
CA SER A 220 10.08 -2.81 26.64
C SER A 220 8.82 -3.49 27.20
N GLU A 221 7.72 -2.75 27.27
CA GLU A 221 6.44 -3.25 27.78
C GLU A 221 5.50 -3.58 26.62
N ASN A 222 4.65 -4.59 26.84
CA ASN A 222 3.62 -4.93 25.88
C ASN A 222 2.46 -3.94 25.91
N ILE A 223 1.89 -3.70 24.74
CA ILE A 223 0.66 -2.93 24.57
C ILE A 223 -0.53 -3.86 24.77
N VAL A 224 -1.41 -3.51 25.71
CA VAL A 224 -2.68 -4.18 25.94
C VAL A 224 -3.80 -3.16 25.69
N PRO A 225 -4.46 -3.20 24.51
CA PRO A 225 -5.58 -2.31 24.24
C PRO A 225 -6.75 -2.68 25.15
N PHE A 226 -7.39 -1.69 25.76
CA PHE A 226 -8.56 -1.92 26.61
C PHE A 226 -9.70 -1.00 26.21
N VAL A 227 -10.93 -1.43 26.51
CA VAL A 227 -12.12 -0.58 26.38
C VAL A 227 -12.21 0.30 27.62
N GLN A 228 -12.12 1.61 27.45
CA GLN A 228 -12.45 2.54 28.52
C GLN A 228 -13.96 2.82 28.46
N THR A 229 -14.70 2.33 29.45
CA THR A 229 -16.08 2.77 29.64
C THR A 229 -16.06 4.14 30.32
N VAL A 230 -16.51 5.18 29.62
CA VAL A 230 -16.77 6.48 30.24
C VAL A 230 -18.15 6.38 30.89
N PRO A 231 -18.29 6.52 32.22
CA PRO A 231 -19.59 6.52 32.86
C PRO A 231 -20.44 7.64 32.28
N ASP A 232 -21.67 7.30 31.91
CA ASP A 232 -22.68 8.28 31.46
C ASP A 232 -22.90 9.27 32.61
N THR A 233 -22.41 10.50 32.44
CA THR A 233 -22.64 11.60 33.37
C THR A 233 -23.82 12.41 32.85
N SER A 234 -24.99 11.77 32.86
CA SER A 234 -26.29 12.40 32.67
C SER A 234 -26.96 12.73 34.00
#